data_AF-A0A8J2HQ67-F1
#
_entry.id   AF-A0A8J2HQ67-F1
#
_cell.length_a   1.000
_cell.length_b   1.000
_cell.length_c   1.000
_cell.angle_alpha   90.00
_cell.angle_beta   90.00
_cell.angle_gamma   90.00
#
_symmetry.space_group_name_H-M   'P 1'
#
loop_
_entity.id
_entity.type
_entity.pdbx_description
1 polymer ?
#
loop_
_entity_poly.entity_id
_entity_poly.type
_entity_poly.pdbx_seq_one_letter_code
_entity_poly.pdbx_strand_id
1 'polypeptide(L)'
;MNSVETQAKKVNVRITRCGYTGEDGFEISFKGRHAEDIVEMILRQQEVKMAGLAARDSLRLEAGLCLYGHDINEETTPVEAGLTWLIGKSFYYT
;
A
#
# COMPACT_ATOMS: atom_id res chain seq x y z
N MET A 1 11.11 -4.89 1.32
CA MET A 1 10.32 -3.86 0.59
C MET A 1 11.27 -3.04 -0.26
N ASN A 2 11.10 -3.04 -1.58
CA ASN A 2 12.00 -2.33 -2.49
C ASN A 2 11.43 -0.94 -2.79
N SER A 3 12.26 0.09 -2.61
CA SER A 3 11.87 1.49 -2.80
C SER A 3 12.99 2.24 -3.51
N VAL A 4 12.60 3.21 -4.34
CA VAL A 4 13.52 4.12 -5.03
C VAL A 4 13.08 5.56 -4.84
N GLU A 5 14.05 6.46 -4.77
CA GLU A 5 13.81 7.91 -4.82
C GLU A 5 14.18 8.42 -6.20
N THR A 6 13.30 9.23 -6.79
CA THR A 6 13.50 9.78 -8.14
C THR A 6 12.73 11.08 -8.30
N GLN A 7 12.72 11.63 -9.51
CA GLN A 7 11.98 12.83 -9.87
C GLN A 7 10.91 12.56 -10.93
N ALA A 8 9.70 13.05 -10.68
CA ALA A 8 8.62 13.15 -11.67
C ALA A 8 8.22 14.62 -11.80
N LYS A 9 8.26 15.20 -13.02
CA LYS A 9 8.02 16.65 -13.23
C LYS A 9 8.85 17.57 -12.30
N LYS A 10 10.09 17.20 -11.98
CA LYS A 10 10.98 17.92 -11.01
C LYS A 10 10.49 17.87 -9.55
N VAL A 11 9.50 17.04 -9.23
CA VAL A 11 9.06 16.74 -7.88
C VAL A 11 9.80 15.50 -7.40
N ASN A 12 10.44 15.58 -6.24
CA ASN A 12 11.01 14.41 -5.58
C ASN A 12 9.88 13.48 -5.14
N VAL A 13 9.93 12.23 -5.63
CA VAL A 13 8.97 11.18 -5.33
C VAL A 13 9.71 9.96 -4.78
N ARG A 14 9.06 9.25 -3.84
CA ARG A 14 9.47 7.91 -3.43
C ARG A 14 8.48 6.92 -4.02
N ILE A 15 9.00 5.93 -4.73
CA ILE A 15 8.21 4.87 -5.36
C ILE A 15 8.55 3.57 -4.65
N THR A 16 7.54 2.94 -4.06
CA THR A 16 7.70 1.69 -3.29
C THR A 16 6.85 0.61 -3.94
N ARG A 17 7.44 -0.55 -4.22
CA ARG A 17 6.69 -1.71 -4.73
C ARG A 17 5.92 -2.35 -3.57
N CYS A 18 4.74 -1.82 -3.32
CA CYS A 18 3.76 -2.25 -2.33
C CYS A 18 2.38 -1.73 -2.73
N GLY A 19 1.34 -2.24 -2.08
CA GLY A 19 -0.04 -1.80 -2.30
C GLY A 19 -1.00 -2.61 -1.44
N TYR A 20 -2.24 -2.12 -1.37
CA TYR A 20 -3.28 -2.69 -0.51
C TYR A 20 -4.44 -3.32 -1.28
N THR A 21 -4.19 -3.78 -2.51
CA THR A 21 -5.19 -4.42 -3.39
C THR A 21 -4.87 -5.87 -3.71
N GLY A 22 -3.70 -6.38 -3.30
CA GLY A 22 -3.21 -7.71 -3.70
C GLY A 22 -2.63 -7.79 -5.12
N GLU A 23 -2.78 -6.73 -5.92
CA GLU A 23 -2.29 -6.64 -7.29
C GLU A 23 -0.83 -6.15 -7.36
N ASP A 24 -0.17 -6.37 -8.50
CA ASP A 24 1.13 -5.73 -8.76
C ASP A 24 0.95 -4.22 -8.89
N GLY A 25 1.88 -3.45 -8.32
CA GLY A 25 1.76 -2.01 -8.27
C GLY A 25 2.75 -1.33 -7.34
N PHE A 26 2.56 -0.02 -7.23
CA PHE A 26 3.44 0.85 -6.46
C PHE A 26 2.64 1.87 -5.67
N GLU A 27 3.14 2.20 -4.48
CA GLU A 27 2.78 3.40 -3.75
C GLU A 27 3.76 4.52 -4.10
N ILE A 28 3.22 5.71 -4.39
CA ILE A 28 3.99 6.89 -4.76
C ILE A 28 3.78 7.97 -3.70
N SER A 29 4.85 8.32 -2.97
CA SER A 29 4.83 9.35 -1.93
C SER A 29 5.54 10.61 -2.38
N PHE A 30 4.92 11.78 -2.15
CA PHE A 30 5.46 13.10 -2.47
C PHE A 30 4.79 14.17 -1.60
N LYS A 31 5.26 15.42 -1.70
CA LYS A 31 4.66 16.55 -0.96
C LYS A 31 3.25 16.84 -1.51
N GLY A 32 2.24 16.87 -0.65
CA GLY A 32 0.83 16.96 -1.03
C GLY A 32 0.45 18.14 -1.93
N ARG A 33 1.18 19.26 -1.88
CA ARG A 33 0.99 20.39 -2.82
C ARG A 33 1.13 20.03 -4.30
N HIS A 34 1.76 18.89 -4.61
CA HIS A 34 2.02 18.41 -5.97
C HIS A 34 1.03 17.30 -6.40
N ALA A 35 0.01 17.02 -5.59
CA ALA A 35 -0.89 15.88 -5.84
C ALA A 35 -1.63 15.99 -7.16
N GLU A 36 -2.23 17.14 -7.46
CA GLU A 36 -2.94 17.37 -8.72
C GLU A 36 -2.01 17.17 -9.92
N ASP A 37 -0.85 17.85 -9.93
CA ASP A 37 0.15 17.76 -11.01
C ASP A 37 0.62 16.33 -11.30
N ILE A 38 0.83 15.53 -10.25
CA ILE A 38 1.29 14.15 -10.36
C ILE A 38 0.15 13.23 -10.79
N VAL A 39 -1.05 13.37 -10.22
CA VAL A 39 -2.20 12.53 -10.58
C VAL A 39 -2.61 12.79 -12.03
N GLU A 40 -2.71 14.06 -12.46
CA GLU A 40 -2.99 14.40 -13.86
C GLU A 40 -1.93 13.87 -14.82
N MET A 41 -0.66 13.84 -14.42
CA MET A 41 0.41 13.25 -15.23
C MET A 41 0.14 11.78 -15.51
N ILE A 42 -0.27 11.02 -14.48
CA ILE A 42 -0.53 9.59 -14.57
C ILE A 42 -1.83 9.34 -15.37
N LEU A 43 -2.88 10.13 -15.16
CA LEU A 43 -4.17 10.03 -15.86
C LEU A 43 -4.10 10.35 -17.36
N ARG A 44 -2.99 10.89 -17.86
CA ARG A 44 -2.78 11.05 -19.31
C ARG A 44 -2.56 9.73 -20.03
N GLN A 45 -2.24 8.65 -19.32
CA GLN A 45 -2.16 7.31 -19.90
C GLN A 45 -3.59 6.78 -20.11
N GLN A 46 -3.90 6.31 -21.32
CA GLN A 46 -5.27 5.94 -21.71
C GLN A 46 -5.82 4.75 -20.92
N GLU A 47 -4.93 3.88 -20.46
CA GLU A 47 -5.22 2.68 -19.68
C GLU A 47 -5.50 2.97 -18.20
N VAL A 48 -5.15 4.15 -17.69
CA VAL A 48 -5.30 4.48 -16.27
C VAL A 48 -6.70 5.04 -15.99
N LYS A 49 -7.30 4.57 -14.90
CA LYS A 49 -8.57 5.09 -14.37
C LYS A 49 -8.44 5.38 -12.89
N MET A 50 -9.20 6.38 -12.43
CA MET A 50 -9.35 6.64 -10.99
C MET A 50 -10.16 5.51 -10.35
N ALA A 51 -9.77 5.12 -9.15
CA ALA A 51 -10.50 4.17 -8.30
C ALA A 51 -10.75 4.80 -6.93
N GLY A 52 -11.95 4.58 -6.39
CA GLY A 52 -12.35 5.08 -5.08
C GLY A 52 -12.03 4.08 -3.96
N LEU A 53 -12.30 4.51 -2.72
CA LEU A 53 -12.12 3.72 -1.50
C LEU A 53 -12.87 2.38 -1.54
N ALA A 54 -14.12 2.36 -2.04
CA ALA A 54 -14.91 1.14 -2.10
C ALA A 54 -14.28 0.05 -2.99
N ALA A 55 -13.65 0.44 -4.11
CA ALA A 55 -12.96 -0.50 -4.99
C ALA A 55 -11.73 -1.11 -4.29
N ARG A 56 -10.94 -0.29 -3.61
CA ARG A 56 -9.83 -0.76 -2.77
C ARG A 56 -10.32 -1.73 -1.68
N ASP A 57 -11.41 -1.38 -1.00
CA ASP A 57 -11.94 -2.17 0.10
C ASP A 57 -12.50 -3.52 -0.36
N SER A 58 -13.01 -3.63 -1.60
CA SER A 58 -13.33 -4.92 -2.22
C SER A 58 -12.07 -5.74 -2.51
N LEU A 59 -11.11 -5.15 -3.22
CA LEU A 59 -9.90 -5.88 -3.66
C LEU A 59 -9.05 -6.36 -2.48
N ARG A 60 -8.93 -5.55 -1.42
CA ARG A 60 -8.19 -5.94 -0.23
C ARG A 60 -8.83 -7.14 0.48
N LEU A 61 -10.16 -7.24 0.45
CA LEU A 61 -10.89 -8.39 1.02
C LEU A 61 -10.63 -9.64 0.19
N GLU A 62 -10.70 -9.51 -1.14
CA GLU A 62 -10.38 -10.59 -2.08
C GLU A 62 -8.93 -11.10 -1.90
N ALA A 63 -7.99 -10.18 -1.58
CA ALA A 63 -6.60 -10.49 -1.30
C ALA A 63 -6.31 -10.96 0.14
N GLY A 64 -7.32 -10.98 1.04
CA GLY A 64 -7.15 -11.40 2.43
C GLY A 64 -6.35 -10.44 3.32
N LEU A 65 -6.36 -9.14 3.01
CA LEU A 65 -5.62 -8.12 3.77
C LEU A 65 -6.49 -7.52 4.90
N CYS A 66 -5.98 -7.59 6.14
CA CYS A 66 -6.69 -7.18 7.36
C CYS A 66 -6.73 -5.65 7.57
N LEU A 67 -7.90 -5.05 7.69
CA LEU A 67 -8.08 -3.64 8.02
C LEU A 67 -8.22 -3.43 9.53
N TYR A 68 -7.37 -2.59 10.11
CA TYR A 68 -7.46 -2.21 11.53
C TYR A 68 -8.77 -1.48 11.83
N GLY A 69 -9.41 -1.85 12.94
CA GLY A 69 -10.73 -1.37 13.35
C GLY A 69 -11.91 -2.09 12.69
N HIS A 70 -11.66 -2.95 11.69
CA HIS A 70 -12.67 -3.79 11.06
C HIS A 70 -12.40 -5.28 11.29
N ASP A 71 -11.24 -5.78 10.85
CA ASP A 71 -10.88 -7.20 10.96
C ASP A 71 -9.96 -7.50 12.14
N ILE A 72 -9.15 -6.50 12.54
CA ILE A 72 -8.21 -6.61 13.64
C ILE A 72 -8.29 -5.37 14.53
N ASN A 73 -8.02 -5.56 15.81
CA ASN A 73 -7.90 -4.51 16.82
C ASN A 73 -6.91 -4.96 17.91
N GLU A 74 -6.80 -4.19 19.00
CA GLU A 74 -5.90 -4.51 20.13
C GLU A 74 -6.23 -5.84 20.84
N GLU A 75 -7.45 -6.34 20.70
CA GLU A 75 -7.92 -7.61 21.29
C GLU A 75 -7.71 -8.80 20.35
N THR A 76 -7.38 -8.56 19.08
CA THR A 76 -7.17 -9.63 18.08
C THR A 76 -5.71 -10.05 18.07
N THR A 77 -5.43 -11.30 18.40
CA THR A 77 -4.05 -11.81 18.35
C THR A 77 -3.61 -12.03 16.89
N PRO A 78 -2.30 -11.92 16.57
CA PRO A 78 -1.82 -12.20 15.21
C PRO A 78 -2.13 -13.62 14.74
N VAL A 79 -2.27 -14.58 15.66
CA VAL A 79 -2.63 -15.97 15.32
C VAL A 79 -4.10 -16.04 14.87
N GLU A 80 -5.02 -15.42 15.59
CA GLU A 80 -6.45 -15.34 15.21
C GLU A 80 -6.65 -14.61 13.88
N ALA A 81 -5.83 -13.59 13.61
CA ALA A 81 -5.86 -12.83 12.36
C ALA A 81 -5.19 -13.55 11.17
N GLY A 82 -4.60 -14.73 11.35
CA GLY A 82 -3.83 -15.40 10.28
C GLY A 82 -2.52 -14.69 9.91
N LEU A 83 -2.02 -13.83 10.79
CA LEU A 83 -0.84 -12.96 10.60
C LEU A 83 0.43 -13.49 11.29
N THR A 84 0.49 -14.77 11.67
CA THR A 84 1.66 -15.38 12.31
C THR A 84 2.96 -15.16 11.51
N TRP A 85 2.86 -15.03 10.18
CA TRP A 85 3.99 -14.75 9.29
C TRP A 85 4.66 -13.37 9.51
N LEU A 86 3.98 -12.43 10.17
CA LEU A 86 4.56 -11.13 10.57
C LEU A 86 5.42 -11.23 11.84
N ILE A 87 5.27 -12.30 12.63
CA ILE A 87 6.03 -12.48 13.87
C ILE A 87 7.43 -12.98 13.50
N GLY A 88 8.43 -12.12 13.69
CA GLY A 88 9.83 -12.50 13.55
C GLY A 88 10.20 -13.63 14.53
N LYS A 89 11.07 -14.55 14.11
CA LYS A 89 11.61 -15.56 15.02
C LYS A 89 12.34 -14.87 16.17
N SER A 90 12.07 -15.30 17.40
CA SER A 90 12.80 -14.81 18.55
C SER A 90 14.21 -15.40 18.54
N PHE A 91 15.23 -14.53 18.60
CA PHE A 91 16.62 -14.96 18.76
C PHE A 91 16.89 -15.13 20.27
N TYR A 92 16.66 -16.33 20.79
CA TYR A 92 17.21 -16.72 22.09
C TYR A 92 18.43 -17.62 21.85
N TYR A 93 19.60 -17.11 22.27
CA TYR A 93 20.91 -17.77 22.34
C TYR A 93 21.56 -18.23 21.03
N THR A 94 22.38 -17.35 20.46
CA THR A 94 23.76 -17.67 20.04
C THR A 94 24.69 -16.67 20.69
#